data_AF-A0A158EIB4-F1
#
_entry.id   AF-A0A158EIB4-F1
#
_cell.length_a   1.000
_cell.length_b   1.000
_cell.length_c   1.000
_cell.angle_alpha   90.00
_cell.angle_beta   90.00
_cell.angle_gamma   90.00
#
_symmetry.space_group_name_H-M   'P 1'
#
loop_
_entity.id
_entity.type
_entity.pdbx_description
1 polymer ?
#
loop_
_entity_poly.entity_id
_entity_poly.type
_entity_poly.pdbx_seq_one_letter_code
_entity_poly.pdbx_strand_id
1 'polypeptide(L)'
;MGGTIGVKDLIAQLLERGMAMQTFWGFYITVSLGLVVFFGNAKHLKQPKAVAAIVSLMFIAFAWVNLGGMFAISSQRGFLYEVLRSLGDPKTSTLTSLDLKVANGFLDLAEPDSPYKVLIFHIFSDLVVLVTIWFFTLSRPVEEPEVIGSWRAMMRRPPLTQKRLSRTPRRKL
;
A
#
# COMPACT_ATOMS: atom_id res chain seq x y z
N MET A 1 -18.33 13.29 -38.97
CA MET A 1 -17.44 14.42 -38.64
C MET A 1 -16.42 13.93 -37.63
N GLY A 2 -15.25 13.47 -38.07
CA GLY A 2 -14.17 13.07 -37.17
C GLY A 2 -13.54 14.34 -36.60
N GLY A 3 -13.77 14.64 -35.33
CA GLY A 3 -13.08 15.73 -34.66
C GLY A 3 -11.60 15.44 -34.64
N THR A 4 -10.78 16.32 -35.21
CA THR A 4 -9.32 16.25 -35.10
C THR A 4 -8.96 16.42 -33.63
N ILE A 5 -8.42 15.36 -33.01
CA ILE A 5 -7.92 15.40 -31.64
C ILE A 5 -6.75 16.41 -31.61
N GLY A 6 -6.88 17.47 -30.81
CA GLY A 6 -5.84 18.48 -30.68
C GLY A 6 -4.70 18.05 -29.76
N VAL A 7 -3.54 18.71 -29.88
CA VAL A 7 -2.39 18.50 -28.97
C VAL A 7 -2.80 18.69 -27.50
N LYS A 8 -3.62 19.71 -27.23
CA LYS A 8 -4.19 19.96 -25.90
C LYS A 8 -5.01 18.77 -25.38
N ASP A 9 -5.79 18.13 -26.24
CA ASP A 9 -6.64 16.99 -25.84
C ASP A 9 -5.79 15.75 -25.53
N LEU A 10 -4.74 15.49 -26.32
CA LEU A 10 -3.78 14.41 -26.06
C LEU A 10 -3.05 14.61 -24.74
N ILE A 11 -2.59 15.84 -24.46
CA ILE A 11 -1.94 16.18 -23.19
C ILE A 11 -2.92 15.99 -22.03
N ALA A 12 -4.15 16.48 -22.17
CA ALA A 12 -5.18 16.32 -21.14
C ALA A 12 -5.45 14.85 -20.84
N GLN A 13 -5.61 14.01 -21.87
CA GLN A 13 -5.80 12.56 -21.70
C GLN A 13 -4.57 11.90 -21.06
N LEU A 14 -3.35 12.28 -21.46
CA LEU A 14 -2.12 11.74 -20.88
C LEU A 14 -2.02 12.05 -19.38
N LEU A 15 -2.36 13.28 -18.99
CA LEU A 15 -2.40 13.71 -17.58
C LEU A 15 -3.51 13.01 -16.80
N GLU A 16 -4.70 12.87 -17.38
CA GLU A 16 -5.83 12.16 -16.76
C GLU A 16 -5.48 10.70 -16.47
N ARG A 17 -4.83 10.02 -17.42
CA ARG A 17 -4.33 8.65 -17.23
C ARG A 17 -3.17 8.61 -16.22
N GLY A 18 -2.34 9.64 -16.16
CA GLY A 18 -1.35 9.82 -15.09
C GLY A 18 -1.97 9.89 -13.70
N MET A 19 -3.03 10.69 -13.53
CA MET A 19 -3.77 10.79 -12.27
C MET A 19 -4.47 9.48 -11.90
N ALA A 20 -5.07 8.80 -12.88
CA ALA A 20 -5.66 7.48 -12.66
C ALA A 20 -4.59 6.48 -12.16
N MET A 21 -3.39 6.48 -12.75
CA MET A 21 -2.28 5.64 -12.31
C MET A 21 -1.90 5.93 -10.84
N GLN A 22 -1.85 7.21 -10.45
CA GLN A 22 -1.57 7.60 -9.06
C GLN A 22 -2.66 7.12 -8.09
N THR A 23 -3.93 7.18 -8.49
CA THR A 23 -5.04 6.65 -7.67
C THR A 23 -4.91 5.14 -7.46
N PHE A 24 -4.61 4.37 -8.51
CA PHE A 24 -4.37 2.94 -8.40
C PHE A 24 -3.18 2.63 -7.47
N TRP A 25 -2.05 3.33 -7.64
CA TRP A 25 -0.89 3.17 -6.76
C TRP A 25 -1.22 3.52 -5.30
N GLY A 26 -1.87 4.66 -5.08
CA GLY A 26 -2.23 5.13 -3.74
C GLY A 26 -3.17 4.15 -3.02
N PHE A 27 -4.18 3.64 -3.72
CA PHE A 27 -5.09 2.65 -3.16
C PHE A 27 -4.36 1.34 -2.83
N TYR A 28 -3.55 0.83 -3.76
CA TYR A 28 -2.74 -0.37 -3.56
C TYR A 28 -1.80 -0.28 -2.36
N ILE A 29 -1.04 0.80 -2.25
CA ILE A 29 -0.10 1.03 -1.14
C ILE A 29 -0.86 1.10 0.18
N THR A 30 -1.99 1.81 0.22
CA THR A 30 -2.80 1.96 1.44
C THR A 30 -3.32 0.62 1.94
N VAL A 31 -3.88 -0.22 1.05
CA VAL A 31 -4.34 -1.56 1.40
C VAL A 31 -3.17 -2.41 1.88
N SER A 32 -2.06 -2.41 1.15
CA SER A 32 -0.86 -3.20 1.47
C SER A 32 -0.28 -2.84 2.84
N LEU A 33 -0.09 -1.55 3.13
CA LEU A 33 0.39 -1.07 4.43
C LEU A 33 -0.61 -1.39 5.55
N GLY A 34 -1.91 -1.21 5.30
CA GLY A 34 -2.95 -1.54 6.26
C GLY A 34 -2.90 -3.01 6.68
N LEU A 35 -2.71 -3.93 5.73
CA LEU A 35 -2.55 -5.35 6.01
C LEU A 35 -1.29 -5.66 6.82
N VAL A 36 -0.15 -5.08 6.44
CA VAL A 36 1.13 -5.25 7.15
C VAL A 36 1.01 -4.78 8.60
N VAL A 37 0.44 -3.59 8.83
CA VAL A 37 0.23 -3.04 10.17
C VAL A 37 -0.76 -3.89 10.97
N PHE A 38 -1.86 -4.34 10.35
CA PHE A 38 -2.84 -5.21 10.98
C PHE A 38 -2.19 -6.49 11.49
N PHE A 39 -1.48 -7.24 10.64
CA PHE A 39 -0.82 -8.49 11.06
C PHE A 39 0.34 -8.27 12.02
N GLY A 40 1.04 -7.13 11.94
CA GLY A 40 2.02 -6.73 12.95
C GLY A 40 1.44 -6.64 14.37
N ASN A 41 0.14 -6.33 14.50
CA ASN A 41 -0.55 -6.15 15.79
C ASN A 41 -1.51 -7.30 16.16
N ALA A 42 -1.99 -8.08 15.19
CA ALA A 42 -3.00 -9.12 15.36
C ALA A 42 -2.45 -10.45 15.93
N LYS A 43 -1.35 -10.40 16.70
CA LYS A 43 -0.66 -11.59 17.26
C LYS A 43 -1.49 -12.40 18.25
N HIS A 44 -2.55 -11.81 18.80
CA HIS A 44 -3.42 -12.38 19.83
C HIS A 44 -4.68 -13.06 19.27
N LEU A 45 -4.83 -13.12 17.94
CA LEU A 45 -5.95 -13.83 17.31
C LEU A 45 -5.95 -15.30 17.71
N LYS A 46 -7.15 -15.88 17.93
CA LYS A 46 -7.30 -17.30 18.28
C LYS A 46 -6.87 -18.24 17.15
N GLN A 47 -7.02 -17.82 15.90
CA GLN A 47 -6.69 -18.60 14.70
C GLN A 47 -5.94 -17.75 13.66
N PRO A 48 -4.71 -17.29 13.98
CA PRO A 48 -4.01 -16.30 13.17
C PRO A 48 -3.68 -16.83 11.76
N LYS A 49 -3.41 -18.14 11.63
CA LYS A 49 -3.12 -18.79 10.35
C LYS A 49 -4.32 -18.84 9.40
N ALA A 50 -5.52 -19.13 9.92
CA ALA A 50 -6.73 -19.19 9.10
C ALA A 50 -7.09 -17.79 8.58
N VAL A 51 -6.99 -16.77 9.46
CA VAL A 51 -7.19 -15.37 9.08
C VAL A 51 -6.15 -14.94 8.04
N ALA A 52 -4.87 -15.26 8.25
CA ALA A 52 -3.81 -14.95 7.28
C ALA A 52 -4.05 -15.59 5.91
N ALA A 53 -4.51 -16.84 5.85
CA ALA A 53 -4.82 -17.52 4.60
C ALA A 53 -5.98 -16.86 3.85
N ILE A 54 -7.09 -16.57 4.56
CA ILE A 54 -8.25 -15.90 3.96
C ILE A 54 -7.87 -14.51 3.45
N VAL A 55 -7.17 -13.72 4.27
CA VAL A 55 -6.75 -12.37 3.89
C VAL A 55 -5.73 -12.40 2.75
N SER A 56 -4.83 -13.40 2.69
CA SER A 56 -3.91 -13.59 1.56
C SER A 56 -4.68 -13.85 0.26
N LEU A 57 -5.70 -14.70 0.28
CA LEU A 57 -6.54 -14.97 -0.90
C LEU A 57 -7.29 -13.70 -1.35
N MET A 58 -7.87 -12.95 -0.41
CA MET A 58 -8.54 -11.69 -0.70
C MET A 58 -7.57 -10.65 -1.26
N PHE A 59 -6.36 -10.55 -0.71
CA PHE A 59 -5.32 -9.66 -1.19
C PHE A 59 -4.86 -10.04 -2.60
N ILE A 60 -4.65 -11.33 -2.89
CA ILE A 60 -4.29 -11.80 -4.24
C ILE A 60 -5.38 -11.42 -5.26
N ALA A 61 -6.66 -11.65 -4.93
CA ALA A 61 -7.76 -11.28 -5.81
C ALA A 61 -7.82 -9.76 -6.06
N PHE A 62 -7.64 -8.96 -5.00
CA PHE A 62 -7.54 -7.50 -5.10
C PHE A 62 -6.35 -7.07 -5.97
N ALA A 63 -5.16 -7.59 -5.69
CA ALA A 63 -3.91 -7.27 -6.37
C ALA A 63 -3.99 -7.60 -7.86
N TRP A 64 -4.60 -8.73 -8.23
CA TRP A 64 -4.83 -9.13 -9.62
C TRP A 64 -5.66 -8.10 -10.40
N VAL A 65 -6.80 -7.69 -9.85
CA VAL A 65 -7.68 -6.69 -10.51
C VAL A 65 -6.99 -5.33 -10.58
N ASN A 66 -6.31 -4.93 -9.50
CA ASN A 66 -5.58 -3.68 -9.43
C ASN A 66 -4.45 -3.62 -10.48
N LEU A 67 -3.67 -4.69 -10.59
CA LEU A 67 -2.62 -4.86 -11.59
C LEU A 67 -3.18 -4.77 -13.01
N GLY A 68 -4.29 -5.44 -13.29
CA GLY A 68 -4.95 -5.36 -14.61
C GLY A 68 -5.32 -3.92 -15.00
N GLY A 69 -5.89 -3.15 -14.05
CA GLY A 69 -6.20 -1.73 -14.26
C GLY A 69 -4.95 -0.89 -14.54
N MET A 70 -3.90 -1.08 -13.75
CA MET A 70 -2.63 -0.35 -13.91
C MET A 70 -1.92 -0.68 -15.22
N PHE A 71 -1.92 -1.96 -15.63
CA PHE A 71 -1.35 -2.40 -16.88
C PHE A 71 -2.07 -1.76 -18.08
N ALA A 72 -3.40 -1.73 -18.05
CA ALA A 72 -4.20 -1.09 -19.09
C ALA A 72 -3.93 0.43 -19.17
N ILE A 73 -3.91 1.12 -18.03
CA ILE A 73 -3.63 2.56 -17.97
C ILE A 73 -2.21 2.87 -18.45
N SER A 74 -1.21 2.09 -18.01
CA SER A 74 0.18 2.24 -18.47
C SER A 74 0.28 2.07 -19.99
N SER A 75 -0.42 1.08 -20.57
CA SER A 75 -0.46 0.86 -22.01
C SER A 75 -1.10 2.03 -22.76
N GLN A 76 -2.22 2.56 -22.25
CA GLN A 76 -2.88 3.74 -22.83
C GLN A 76 -1.99 4.98 -22.77
N ARG A 77 -1.28 5.19 -21.65
CA ARG A 77 -0.33 6.30 -21.50
C ARG A 77 0.82 6.17 -22.49
N GLY A 78 1.38 4.97 -22.65
CA GLY A 78 2.41 4.69 -23.64
C GLY A 78 1.96 5.02 -25.05
N PHE A 79 0.76 4.59 -25.43
CA PHE A 79 0.19 4.90 -26.74
C PHE A 79 0.01 6.42 -26.96
N LEU A 80 -0.58 7.13 -25.99
CA LEU A 80 -0.77 8.58 -26.07
C LEU A 80 0.56 9.33 -26.13
N TYR A 81 1.56 8.86 -25.40
CA TYR A 81 2.90 9.43 -25.41
C TYR A 81 3.55 9.29 -26.79
N GLU A 82 3.49 8.11 -27.41
CA GLU A 82 4.04 7.89 -28.76
C GLU A 82 3.30 8.70 -29.83
N VAL A 83 1.97 8.82 -29.72
CA VAL A 83 1.19 9.70 -30.62
C VAL A 83 1.65 11.15 -30.47
N LEU A 84 1.75 11.66 -29.23
CA LEU A 84 2.23 13.02 -28.97
C LEU A 84 3.67 13.23 -29.46
N ARG A 85 4.53 12.22 -29.31
CA ARG A 85 5.92 12.20 -29.80
C ARG A 85 5.98 12.31 -31.32
N SER A 86 5.17 11.53 -32.04
CA SER A 86 5.11 11.59 -33.51
C SER A 86 4.62 12.94 -34.06
N LEU A 87 3.75 13.62 -33.30
CA LEU A 87 3.28 14.96 -33.61
C LEU A 87 4.32 16.04 -33.31
N GLY A 88 5.19 15.79 -32.32
CA GLY A 88 6.30 16.67 -31.96
C GLY A 88 7.47 16.68 -32.96
N ASP A 89 7.50 15.75 -33.93
CA ASP A 89 8.54 15.69 -34.95
C ASP A 89 8.35 16.79 -36.02
N PRO A 90 9.28 17.76 -36.12
CA PRO A 90 9.18 18.87 -37.07
C PRO A 90 9.08 18.44 -38.53
N LYS A 91 9.51 17.21 -38.86
CA LYS A 91 9.51 16.67 -40.23
C LYS A 91 8.15 16.17 -40.68
N THR A 92 7.26 15.86 -39.74
CA THR A 92 5.95 15.23 -40.01
C THR A 92 4.77 16.07 -39.52
N SER A 93 5.00 17.08 -38.69
CA SER A 93 3.93 17.87 -38.10
C SER A 93 3.43 18.99 -39.02
N THR A 94 2.11 19.13 -39.15
CA THR A 94 1.43 20.34 -39.65
C THR A 94 1.06 21.30 -38.52
N LEU A 95 1.63 21.09 -37.32
CA LEU A 95 1.30 21.82 -36.10
C LEU A 95 1.89 23.23 -36.09
N THR A 96 1.29 24.09 -35.26
CA THR A 96 1.85 25.41 -34.99
C THR A 96 3.17 25.29 -34.22
N SER A 97 4.05 26.28 -34.33
CA SER A 97 5.30 26.33 -33.56
C SER A 97 5.07 26.33 -32.04
N LEU A 98 3.94 26.89 -31.60
CA LEU A 98 3.53 26.89 -30.20
C LEU A 98 3.12 25.48 -29.75
N ASP A 99 2.31 24.78 -30.52
CA ASP A 99 1.89 23.40 -30.21
C ASP A 99 3.07 22.43 -30.15
N LEU A 100 4.03 22.59 -31.06
CA LEU A 100 5.28 21.83 -31.04
C LEU A 100 6.09 22.08 -29.77
N LYS A 101 6.23 23.35 -29.36
CA LYS A 101 6.95 23.72 -28.14
C LYS A 101 6.27 23.13 -26.90
N VAL A 102 4.94 23.18 -26.85
CA VAL A 102 4.16 22.62 -25.73
C VAL A 102 4.25 21.09 -25.71
N ALA A 103 4.10 20.42 -26.85
CA ALA A 103 4.21 18.97 -26.96
C ALA A 103 5.60 18.49 -26.50
N ASN A 104 6.68 19.10 -27.00
CA ASN A 104 8.04 18.72 -26.62
C ASN A 104 8.32 18.98 -25.13
N GLY A 105 7.86 20.10 -24.58
CA GLY A 105 8.01 20.37 -23.14
C GLY A 105 7.29 19.33 -22.25
N PHE A 106 6.18 18.76 -22.71
CA PHE A 106 5.47 17.70 -21.98
C PHE A 106 6.10 16.32 -22.16
N LEU A 107 6.65 16.01 -23.33
CA LEU A 107 7.28 14.71 -23.60
C LEU A 107 8.48 14.44 -22.69
N ASP A 108 9.23 15.48 -22.32
CA ASP A 108 10.36 15.36 -21.40
C ASP A 108 9.91 15.08 -19.95
N LEU A 109 8.70 15.49 -19.57
CA LEU A 109 8.17 15.39 -18.20
C LEU A 109 7.24 14.19 -17.99
N ALA A 110 6.61 13.70 -19.07
CA ALA A 110 5.50 12.77 -18.99
C ALA A 110 5.81 11.37 -19.54
N GLU A 111 7.09 11.02 -19.68
CA GLU A 111 7.51 9.67 -20.12
C GLU A 111 6.85 8.60 -19.23
N PRO A 112 5.99 7.74 -19.79
CA PRO A 112 5.28 6.74 -19.00
C PRO A 112 6.16 5.52 -18.75
N ASP A 113 6.06 4.96 -17.54
CA ASP A 113 6.62 3.65 -17.27
C ASP A 113 5.99 2.60 -18.18
N SER A 114 6.84 1.74 -18.74
CA SER A 114 6.39 0.61 -19.56
C SER A 114 5.48 -0.31 -18.75
N PRO A 115 4.45 -0.93 -19.36
CA PRO A 115 3.55 -1.86 -18.67
C PRO A 115 4.28 -3.03 -18.00
N TYR A 116 5.41 -3.46 -18.57
CA TYR A 116 6.24 -4.52 -18.02
C TYR A 116 6.96 -4.13 -16.72
N LYS A 117 7.48 -2.90 -16.62
CA LYS A 117 8.06 -2.38 -15.38
C LYS A 117 7.02 -2.31 -14.27
N VAL A 118 5.82 -1.83 -14.59
CA VAL A 118 4.68 -1.80 -13.66
C VAL A 118 4.35 -3.21 -13.17
N LEU A 119 4.25 -4.17 -14.08
CA LEU A 119 3.97 -5.57 -13.76
C LEU A 119 4.99 -6.17 -12.79
N ILE A 120 6.29 -6.05 -13.10
CA ILE A 120 7.35 -6.61 -12.24
C ILE A 120 7.31 -5.99 -10.85
N PHE A 121 7.26 -4.66 -10.78
CA PHE A 121 7.30 -3.96 -9.50
C PHE A 121 6.07 -4.29 -8.64
N HIS A 122 4.91 -4.43 -9.27
CA HIS A 122 3.66 -4.80 -8.60
C HIS A 122 3.73 -6.24 -8.05
N ILE A 123 4.12 -7.22 -8.87
CA ILE A 123 4.30 -8.62 -8.42
C ILE A 123 5.33 -8.73 -7.30
N PHE A 124 6.46 -8.04 -7.43
CA PHE A 124 7.49 -8.02 -6.40
C PHE A 124 6.94 -7.47 -5.07
N SER A 125 6.18 -6.38 -5.13
CA SER A 125 5.54 -5.77 -3.96
C SER A 125 4.52 -6.72 -3.32
N ASP A 126 3.71 -7.42 -4.11
CA ASP A 126 2.75 -8.42 -3.62
C ASP A 126 3.46 -9.55 -2.85
N LEU A 127 4.57 -10.05 -3.39
CA LEU A 127 5.37 -11.08 -2.72
C LEU A 127 5.90 -10.58 -1.38
N VAL A 128 6.39 -9.33 -1.32
CA VAL A 128 6.85 -8.72 -0.07
C VAL A 128 5.71 -8.63 0.96
N VAL A 129 4.52 -8.19 0.55
CA VAL A 129 3.34 -8.10 1.44
C VAL A 129 2.96 -9.48 1.97
N LEU A 130 2.84 -10.48 1.10
CA LEU A 130 2.48 -11.85 1.48
C LEU A 130 3.51 -12.46 2.43
N VAL A 131 4.81 -12.34 2.11
CA VAL A 131 5.89 -12.81 2.98
C VAL A 131 5.81 -12.13 4.34
N THR A 132 5.52 -10.82 4.38
CA THR A 132 5.41 -10.06 5.63
C THR A 132 4.22 -10.52 6.48
N ILE A 133 3.04 -10.74 5.86
CA ILE A 133 1.85 -11.27 6.55
C ILE A 133 2.19 -12.61 7.21
N TRP A 134 2.81 -13.52 6.46
CA TRP A 134 3.16 -14.84 6.97
C TRP A 134 4.29 -14.79 8.01
N PHE A 135 5.27 -13.91 7.83
CA PHE A 135 6.31 -13.67 8.83
C PHE A 135 5.71 -13.25 10.18
N PHE A 136 4.82 -12.25 10.19
CA PHE A 136 4.18 -11.82 11.44
C PHE A 136 3.21 -12.85 12.02
N THR A 137 2.52 -13.60 11.17
CA THR A 137 1.60 -14.66 11.59
C THR A 137 2.33 -15.83 12.26
N LEU A 138 3.53 -16.18 11.77
CA LEU A 138 4.32 -17.30 12.28
C LEU A 138 5.30 -16.90 13.38
N SER A 139 5.64 -15.61 13.48
CA SER A 139 6.47 -15.07 14.55
C SER A 139 5.78 -15.26 15.89
N ARG A 140 6.49 -15.88 16.85
CA ARG A 140 5.96 -16.09 18.20
C ARG A 140 5.77 -14.74 18.89
N PRO A 141 4.69 -14.55 19.68
CA PRO A 141 4.65 -13.44 20.61
C PRO A 141 5.84 -13.58 21.56
N VAL A 142 6.63 -12.52 21.71
CA VAL A 142 7.63 -12.43 22.78
C VAL A 142 6.83 -12.31 24.06
N GLU A 143 6.61 -13.44 24.73
CA GLU A 143 6.10 -13.43 26.10
C GLU A 143 7.21 -12.84 26.96
N GLU A 144 7.09 -11.58 27.39
CA GLU A 144 7.96 -11.05 28.42
C GLU A 144 7.70 -11.84 29.73
N PRO A 145 8.65 -12.70 30.15
CA PRO A 145 8.40 -13.59 31.27
C PRO A 145 8.31 -12.83 32.60
N GLU A 146 8.91 -11.65 32.66
CA GLU A 146 8.93 -10.79 33.86
C GLU A 146 7.56 -10.19 34.19
N VAL A 147 6.83 -9.70 33.19
CA VAL A 147 5.54 -9.04 33.42
C VAL A 147 4.50 -10.07 33.85
N ILE A 148 4.39 -11.19 33.13
CA ILE A 148 3.41 -12.26 33.44
C ILE A 148 3.72 -12.94 34.78
N GLY A 149 5.01 -13.11 35.10
CA GLY A 149 5.46 -13.63 36.39
C GLY A 149 5.05 -12.72 37.55
N SER A 150 5.23 -11.40 37.41
CA SER A 150 4.87 -10.43 38.44
C SER A 150 3.35 -10.37 38.70
N TRP A 151 2.51 -10.38 37.64
CA TRP A 151 1.05 -10.39 37.78
C TRP A 151 0.54 -11.68 38.42
N ARG A 152 1.06 -12.85 38.04
CA ARG A 152 0.71 -14.12 38.71
C ARG A 152 1.18 -14.16 40.16
N ALA A 153 2.38 -13.64 40.45
CA ALA A 153 2.88 -13.55 41.81
C ALA A 153 2.04 -12.58 42.66
N MET A 154 1.55 -11.49 42.08
CA MET A 154 0.67 -10.53 42.75
C MET A 154 -0.72 -11.12 43.03
N MET A 155 -1.33 -11.80 42.05
CA MET A 155 -2.66 -12.41 42.21
C MET A 155 -2.65 -13.63 43.16
N ARG A 156 -1.50 -14.28 43.36
CA ARG A 156 -1.34 -15.34 44.36
C ARG A 156 -1.14 -14.81 45.79
N ARG A 157 -0.96 -13.49 45.98
CA ARG A 157 -0.90 -12.96 47.35
C ARG A 157 -2.32 -13.01 47.93
N PRO A 158 -2.53 -13.70 49.05
CA PRO A 158 -3.82 -13.66 49.73
C PRO A 158 -4.15 -12.19 50.03
N PRO A 159 -5.42 -11.77 49.91
CA PRO A 159 -5.82 -10.43 50.31
C PRO A 159 -5.32 -10.21 51.73
N LEU A 160 -4.58 -9.11 51.94
CA LEU A 160 -4.07 -8.74 53.26
C LEU A 160 -5.27 -8.70 54.19
N THR A 161 -5.42 -9.77 54.98
CA THR A 161 -6.48 -9.88 55.96
C THR A 161 -6.27 -8.70 56.89
N GLN A 162 -7.26 -7.82 56.93
CA GLN A 162 -7.30 -6.54 57.66
C GLN A 162 -6.94 -6.66 59.16
N LYS A 163 -6.82 -7.89 59.66
CA LYS A 163 -6.39 -8.29 61.01
C LYS A 163 -4.99 -7.84 61.42
N ARG A 164 -4.13 -7.35 60.51
CA ARG A 164 -2.78 -6.88 60.86
C ARG A 164 -2.67 -5.38 61.18
N LEU A 165 -3.71 -4.58 60.92
CA LEU A 165 -3.73 -3.14 61.20
C LEU A 165 -4.33 -2.77 62.57
N SER A 166 -4.91 -3.73 63.31
CA SER A 166 -5.54 -3.45 64.62
C SER A 166 -4.68 -3.76 65.84
N ARG A 167 -3.40 -4.14 65.66
CA ARG A 167 -2.45 -4.35 66.77
C ARG A 167 -1.53 -3.13 66.94
N THR A 168 -2.13 -2.00 67.26
CA THR A 168 -1.39 -0.88 67.87
C THR A 168 -1.20 -1.21 69.35
N PRO A 169 0.03 -1.30 69.88
CA PRO A 169 0.23 -1.54 71.30
C PRO A 169 -0.22 -0.30 72.08
N ARG A 170 -1.22 -0.49 72.94
CA ARG A 170 -1.70 0.51 73.90
C ARG A 170 -0.56 0.78 74.89
N ARG A 171 0.18 1.87 74.66
CA ARG A 171 1.25 2.36 75.55
C ARG A 171 0.58 2.77 76.86
N LYS A 172 0.87 2.05 77.95
CA LYS A 172 0.52 2.46 79.31
C LYS A 172 1.54 3.51 79.76
N LEU A 173 1.06 4.70 80.10
CA LEU A 173 1.58 5.61 81.12
C LEU A 173 0.37 6.34 81.70
#